data_AF-A0A815QXM9-F1
#
_entry.id   AF-A0A815QXM9-F1
#
_cell.length_a   1.000
_cell.length_b   1.000
_cell.length_c   1.000
_cell.angle_alpha   90.00
_cell.angle_beta   90.00
_cell.angle_gamma   90.00
#
_symmetry.space_group_name_H-M   'P 1'
#
loop_
_entity.id
_entity.type
_entity.pdbx_description
1 polymer ?
#
loop_
_entity_poly.entity_id
_entity_poly.type
_entity_poly.pdbx_seq_one_letter_code
_entity_poly.pdbx_strand_id
1 'polypeptide(L)'
;MRPILEIIQAKNNRLEQLINDQQQQITNIKEQCQSQQRQIDELTTIIKALKDHNDISIKRMLAFEDLVGPHVDLDSYHPIPSNYAGFKWCNGAFMPRQHGETRYPNTGFDTVFKQGQKCVAFNFGCQPMTMRDCRSTFCILSFEATCAFQDEVILNVTSRRAGKTIQTTTFILHYKKLKMFNLNWNNIDELEFLPTGGKQLPTSTDTDKHVILTCLNFG
;
A
#
# COMPACT_ATOMS: atom_id res chain seq x y z
N MET A 1 1.06 -58.11 -65.26
CA MET A 1 1.25 -58.05 -63.79
C MET A 1 2.26 -56.99 -63.33
N ARG A 2 3.40 -56.78 -64.01
CA ARG A 2 4.38 -55.71 -63.69
C ARG A 2 3.84 -54.26 -63.62
N PRO A 3 2.95 -53.79 -64.50
CA PRO A 3 2.53 -52.38 -64.52
C PRO A 3 1.73 -51.94 -63.28
N ILE A 4 1.01 -52.87 -62.64
CA ILE A 4 0.19 -52.58 -61.45
C ILE A 4 1.09 -52.40 -60.22
N LEU A 5 2.16 -53.20 -60.11
CA LEU A 5 3.14 -53.08 -59.02
C LEU A 5 3.87 -51.74 -59.05
N GLU A 6 4.26 -51.26 -60.24
CA GLU A 6 4.92 -49.97 -60.41
C GLU A 6 4.02 -48.79 -60.00
N ILE A 7 2.73 -48.85 -60.34
CA ILE A 7 1.74 -47.84 -59.93
C ILE A 7 1.55 -47.82 -58.41
N ILE A 8 1.48 -49.00 -57.78
CA ILE A 8 1.35 -49.12 -56.32
C ILE A 8 2.60 -48.53 -55.64
N GLN A 9 3.79 -48.85 -56.15
CA GLN A 9 5.03 -48.36 -55.58
C GLN A 9 5.19 -46.84 -55.71
N ALA A 10 4.83 -46.26 -56.86
CA ALA A 10 4.82 -44.81 -57.04
C ALA A 10 3.83 -44.11 -56.08
N LYS A 11 2.66 -44.69 -55.85
CA LYS A 11 1.68 -44.16 -54.88
C LYS A 11 2.18 -44.26 -53.43
N ASN A 12 2.83 -45.35 -53.06
CA ASN A 12 3.41 -45.53 -51.73
C ASN A 12 4.51 -44.50 -51.48
N ASN A 13 5.44 -44.32 -52.42
CA ASN A 13 6.49 -43.31 -52.31
C ASN A 13 5.91 -41.89 -52.16
N ARG A 14 4.83 -41.58 -52.89
CA ARG A 14 4.13 -40.29 -52.76
C ARG A 14 3.45 -40.10 -51.41
N LEU A 15 2.87 -41.17 -50.85
CA LEU A 15 2.28 -41.14 -49.51
C LEU A 15 3.34 -40.95 -48.43
N GLU A 16 4.48 -41.64 -48.54
CA GLU A 16 5.61 -41.46 -47.61
C GLU A 16 6.14 -40.03 -47.64
N GLN A 17 6.30 -39.46 -48.84
CA GLN A 17 6.71 -38.05 -48.97
C GLN A 17 5.70 -37.11 -48.30
N LEU A 18 4.40 -37.31 -48.54
CA LEU A 18 3.35 -36.49 -47.94
C LEU A 18 3.35 -36.59 -46.41
N ILE A 19 3.56 -37.79 -45.87
CA ILE A 19 3.65 -38.02 -44.42
C ILE A 19 4.85 -37.28 -43.84
N ASN A 20 6.02 -37.36 -44.49
CA ASN A 20 7.23 -36.67 -44.04
C ASN A 20 7.04 -35.14 -44.07
N ASP A 21 6.45 -34.60 -45.15
CA ASP A 21 6.18 -33.18 -45.28
C ASP A 21 5.21 -32.69 -44.19
N GLN A 22 4.16 -33.47 -43.91
CA GLN A 22 3.21 -33.17 -42.83
C GLN A 22 3.86 -33.24 -41.44
N GLN A 23 4.74 -34.22 -41.19
CA GLN A 23 5.47 -34.33 -39.92
C GLN A 23 6.40 -33.13 -39.70
N GLN A 24 7.07 -32.67 -40.77
CA GLN A 24 7.90 -31.47 -40.69
C GLN A 24 7.05 -30.22 -40.40
N GLN A 25 5.90 -30.07 -41.09
CA GLN A 25 4.98 -28.96 -40.82
C GLN A 25 4.47 -28.96 -39.38
N ILE A 26 4.08 -30.13 -38.84
CA ILE A 26 3.64 -30.28 -37.45
C ILE A 26 4.75 -29.88 -36.47
N THR A 27 6.00 -30.26 -36.77
CA THR A 27 7.16 -29.90 -35.94
C THR A 27 7.36 -28.39 -35.90
N ASN A 28 7.35 -27.75 -37.07
CA ASN A 28 7.50 -26.29 -37.17
C ASN A 28 6.38 -25.55 -36.42
N ILE A 29 5.14 -26.01 -36.51
CA ILE A 29 4.00 -25.42 -35.80
C ILE A 29 4.18 -25.56 -34.27
N LYS A 30 4.62 -26.73 -33.79
CA LYS A 30 4.87 -26.95 -32.35
C LYS A 30 5.92 -25.99 -31.80
N GLU A 31 7.01 -25.78 -32.54
CA GLU A 31 8.07 -24.84 -32.15
C GLU A 31 7.54 -23.39 -32.09
N GLN A 32 6.74 -22.97 -33.08
CA GLN A 32 6.10 -21.66 -33.08
C GLN A 32 5.17 -21.46 -31.87
N CYS A 33 4.32 -22.45 -31.56
CA CYS A 33 3.43 -22.38 -30.39
C CYS A 33 4.21 -22.29 -29.07
N GLN A 34 5.31 -23.04 -28.93
CA GLN A 34 6.16 -22.95 -27.74
C GLN A 34 6.82 -21.58 -27.60
N SER A 35 7.27 -20.98 -28.71
CA SER A 35 7.82 -19.63 -28.70
C SER A 35 6.77 -18.59 -28.29
N GLN A 36 5.54 -18.71 -28.81
CA GLN A 36 4.43 -17.82 -28.44
C GLN A 36 4.04 -17.97 -26.97
N GLN A 37 4.04 -19.18 -26.43
CA GLN A 37 3.73 -19.41 -25.02
C GLN A 37 4.73 -18.70 -24.10
N ARG A 38 6.04 -18.75 -24.42
CA ARG A 38 7.05 -18.02 -23.65
C ARG A 38 6.81 -16.51 -23.65
N GLN A 39 6.45 -15.94 -24.81
CA GLN A 39 6.11 -14.52 -24.91
C GLN A 39 4.88 -14.15 -24.06
N ILE A 40 3.86 -15.02 -24.01
CA ILE A 40 2.67 -14.81 -23.16
C ILE A 40 3.05 -14.81 -21.68
N ASP A 41 3.91 -15.73 -21.25
CA ASP A 41 4.34 -15.84 -19.85
C ASP A 41 5.16 -14.61 -19.43
N GLU A 42 6.02 -14.11 -20.31
CA GLU A 42 6.77 -12.85 -20.11
C GLU A 42 5.84 -11.65 -19.99
N LEU A 43 4.89 -11.49 -20.93
CA LEU A 43 3.91 -10.41 -20.90
C LEU A 43 3.03 -10.46 -19.64
N THR A 44 2.64 -11.65 -19.20
CA THR A 44 1.85 -11.84 -17.98
C THR A 44 2.64 -11.37 -16.74
N THR A 45 3.94 -11.67 -16.70
CA THR A 45 4.84 -11.22 -15.63
C THR A 45 4.96 -9.69 -15.63
N ILE A 46 5.12 -9.08 -16.80
CA ILE A 46 5.19 -7.62 -16.96
C ILE A 46 3.87 -6.96 -16.52
N ILE A 47 2.72 -7.49 -16.95
CA ILE A 47 1.41 -6.95 -16.57
C ILE A 47 1.21 -7.00 -15.05
N LYS A 48 1.64 -8.09 -14.39
CA LYS A 48 1.57 -8.20 -12.94
C LYS A 48 2.43 -7.14 -12.25
N ALA A 49 3.68 -6.97 -12.68
CA ALA A 49 4.56 -5.94 -12.14
C ALA A 49 4.00 -4.52 -12.34
N LEU A 50 3.41 -4.24 -13.52
CA LEU A 50 2.78 -2.96 -13.80
C LEU A 50 1.55 -2.71 -12.93
N LYS A 51 0.73 -3.73 -12.64
CA LYS A 51 -0.40 -3.60 -11.72
C LYS A 51 0.06 -3.30 -10.30
N ASP A 52 1.06 -4.03 -9.81
CA ASP A 52 1.63 -3.82 -8.48
C ASP A 52 2.23 -2.40 -8.35
N HIS A 53 2.87 -1.89 -9.40
CA HIS A 53 3.33 -0.49 -9.45
C HIS A 53 2.17 0.52 -9.51
N ASN A 54 1.13 0.24 -10.29
CA ASN A 54 0.01 1.16 -10.47
C ASN A 54 -0.86 1.27 -9.21
N ASP A 55 -1.03 0.20 -8.43
CA ASP A 55 -1.69 0.27 -7.12
C ASP A 55 -0.94 1.19 -6.14
N ILE A 56 0.39 1.26 -6.24
CA ILE A 56 1.24 2.18 -5.46
C ILE A 56 1.16 3.60 -6.04
N SER A 57 1.11 3.76 -7.36
CA SER A 57 0.99 5.08 -8.03
C SER A 57 -0.42 5.69 -8.01
N ILE A 58 -1.48 4.91 -7.76
CA ILE A 58 -2.88 5.39 -7.81
C ILE A 58 -3.39 5.88 -6.45
N LYS A 59 -2.86 5.43 -5.31
CA LYS A 59 -3.19 6.07 -4.02
C LYS A 59 -2.36 7.35 -3.82
N ARG A 60 -2.69 8.39 -4.60
CA ARG A 60 -2.30 9.80 -4.29
C ARG A 60 -2.71 10.22 -2.88
N MET A 61 -3.66 9.50 -2.30
CA MET A 61 -4.19 9.73 -0.97
C MET A 61 -4.39 8.39 -0.26
N LEU A 62 -3.80 8.24 0.91
CA LEU A 62 -4.07 7.16 1.85
C LEU A 62 -4.93 7.72 2.98
N ALA A 63 -6.21 7.36 2.97
CA ALA A 63 -7.13 7.54 4.08
C ALA A 63 -7.39 6.19 4.74
N PHE A 64 -7.71 6.19 6.03
CA PHE A 64 -7.84 4.96 6.84
C PHE A 64 -9.24 4.32 6.81
N GLU A 65 -10.18 4.87 6.03
CA GLU A 65 -11.58 4.40 6.04
C GLU A 65 -11.75 2.96 5.52
N ASP A 66 -10.89 2.52 4.61
CA ASP A 66 -10.91 1.16 4.06
C ASP A 66 -10.53 0.09 5.10
N LEU A 67 -9.91 0.48 6.23
CA LEU A 67 -9.65 -0.41 7.36
C LEU A 67 -10.93 -0.83 8.10
N VAL A 68 -12.02 -0.06 7.99
CA VAL A 68 -13.30 -0.35 8.66
C VAL A 68 -14.28 -1.07 7.74
N GLY A 69 -14.07 -1.00 6.42
CA GLY A 69 -14.96 -1.61 5.41
C GLY A 69 -15.36 -3.07 5.67
N PRO A 70 -14.41 -4.01 5.86
CA PRO A 70 -14.73 -5.41 6.15
C PRO A 70 -15.06 -5.69 7.64
N HIS A 71 -15.04 -4.68 8.51
CA HIS A 71 -15.10 -4.83 9.96
C HIS A 71 -16.11 -3.86 10.60
N VAL A 72 -17.38 -4.00 10.21
CA VAL A 72 -18.48 -3.08 10.59
C VAL A 72 -18.77 -3.05 12.11
N ASP A 73 -18.23 -3.99 12.89
CA ASP A 73 -18.50 -4.13 14.34
C ASP A 73 -17.28 -3.87 15.26
N LEU A 74 -16.31 -3.07 14.81
CA LEU A 74 -15.15 -2.75 15.67
C LEU A 74 -15.56 -1.76 16.77
N ASP A 75 -15.83 -2.30 17.96
CA ASP A 75 -16.06 -1.52 19.19
C ASP A 75 -14.76 -1.17 19.94
N SER A 76 -13.59 -1.32 19.29
CA SER A 76 -12.27 -1.01 19.83
C SER A 76 -11.31 -0.47 18.76
N TYR A 77 -10.13 -0.04 19.18
CA TYR A 77 -9.01 0.19 18.27
C TYR A 77 -8.27 -1.11 17.97
N HIS A 78 -7.59 -1.18 16.82
CA HIS A 78 -6.84 -2.35 16.36
C HIS A 78 -5.50 -1.93 15.77
N PRO A 79 -4.45 -2.78 15.81
CA PRO A 79 -3.22 -2.50 15.09
C PRO A 79 -3.46 -2.33 13.59
N ILE A 80 -2.78 -1.37 12.96
CA ILE A 80 -2.76 -1.24 11.49
C ILE A 80 -2.13 -2.52 10.92
N PRO A 81 -2.76 -3.19 9.95
CA PRO A 81 -2.18 -4.37 9.32
C PRO A 81 -0.79 -4.09 8.78
N SER A 82 0.14 -5.02 9.02
CA SER A 82 1.57 -4.82 8.77
C SER A 82 1.94 -4.54 7.32
N ASN A 83 1.04 -4.74 6.34
CA ASN A 83 1.26 -4.46 4.91
C ASN A 83 0.16 -3.55 4.33
N TYR A 84 -0.50 -2.76 5.17
CA TYR A 84 -1.59 -1.89 4.75
C TYR A 84 -1.12 -0.83 3.74
N ALA A 85 -1.83 -0.75 2.62
CA ALA A 85 -1.53 0.12 1.48
C ALA A 85 -0.09 -0.03 0.92
N GLY A 86 0.48 -1.23 1.00
CA GLY A 86 1.83 -1.51 0.49
C GLY A 86 2.97 -1.10 1.43
N PHE A 87 2.65 -0.49 2.58
CA PHE A 87 3.64 -0.07 3.55
C PHE A 87 3.73 -1.03 4.74
N LYS A 88 4.94 -1.17 5.26
CA LYS A 88 5.20 -1.78 6.56
C LYS A 88 4.95 -0.79 7.68
N TRP A 89 3.90 -1.03 8.45
CA TRP A 89 3.55 -0.21 9.62
C TRP A 89 4.11 -0.78 10.92
N CYS A 90 4.63 0.09 11.79
CA CYS A 90 4.99 -0.25 13.17
C CYS A 90 4.38 0.77 14.13
N ASN A 91 3.91 0.29 15.29
CA ASN A 91 3.27 1.10 16.35
C ASN A 91 2.11 1.98 15.85
N GLY A 92 1.51 1.63 14.72
CA GLY A 92 0.28 2.26 14.25
C GLY A 92 -0.92 1.44 14.68
N ALA A 93 -1.92 2.10 15.23
CA ALA A 93 -3.25 1.55 15.44
C ALA A 93 -4.28 2.39 14.68
N PHE A 94 -5.43 1.82 14.38
CA PHE A 94 -6.56 2.53 13.83
C PHE A 94 -7.77 2.44 14.75
N MET A 95 -8.60 3.47 14.71
CA MET A 95 -9.79 3.57 15.53
C MET A 95 -10.99 3.96 14.67
N PRO A 96 -12.09 3.19 14.71
CA PRO A 96 -13.34 3.55 14.06
C PRO A 96 -14.07 4.64 14.84
N ARG A 97 -14.89 5.42 14.12
CA ARG A 97 -15.68 6.53 14.66
C ARG A 97 -16.52 6.16 15.88
N GLN A 98 -17.25 5.03 15.81
CA GLN A 98 -18.14 4.60 16.88
C GLN A 98 -17.42 4.44 18.21
N HIS A 99 -16.22 3.84 18.21
CA HIS A 99 -15.41 3.71 19.42
C HIS A 99 -14.90 5.08 19.90
N GLY A 100 -14.41 5.91 18.99
CA GLY A 100 -13.84 7.21 19.32
C GLY A 100 -14.82 8.19 19.95
N GLU A 101 -16.00 8.33 19.36
CA GLU A 101 -17.05 9.25 19.85
C GLU A 101 -17.62 8.82 21.20
N THR A 102 -17.73 7.50 21.45
CA THR A 102 -18.31 6.98 22.69
C THR A 102 -17.30 6.87 23.84
N ARG A 103 -16.06 6.46 23.56
CA ARG A 103 -15.04 6.20 24.60
C ARG A 103 -14.13 7.38 24.88
N TYR A 104 -13.93 8.27 23.92
CA TYR A 104 -12.98 9.39 24.06
C TYR A 104 -13.63 10.75 23.72
N PRO A 105 -14.77 11.09 24.36
CA PRO A 105 -15.42 12.38 24.15
C PRO A 105 -14.51 13.53 24.59
N ASN A 106 -14.63 14.70 23.95
CA ASN A 106 -13.82 15.89 24.25
C ASN A 106 -12.31 15.74 24.07
N THR A 107 -11.87 14.75 23.30
CA THR A 107 -10.46 14.56 22.94
C THR A 107 -10.22 14.96 21.48
N GLY A 108 -8.98 14.77 21.00
CA GLY A 108 -8.68 14.89 19.58
C GLY A 108 -9.46 13.90 18.72
N PHE A 109 -9.76 12.71 19.22
CA PHE A 109 -10.54 11.71 18.50
C PHE A 109 -11.94 12.23 18.18
N ASP A 110 -12.66 12.70 19.20
CA ASP A 110 -13.98 13.30 19.06
C ASP A 110 -13.98 14.49 18.06
N THR A 111 -12.94 15.33 18.09
CA THR A 111 -12.80 16.43 17.13
C THR A 111 -12.75 15.93 15.68
N VAL A 112 -11.93 14.92 15.42
CA VAL A 112 -11.74 14.39 14.06
C VAL A 112 -13.00 13.69 13.55
N PHE A 113 -13.68 12.95 14.41
CA PHE A 113 -14.91 12.24 14.06
C PHE A 113 -16.09 13.19 13.82
N LYS A 114 -16.20 14.30 14.58
CA LYS A 114 -17.17 15.37 14.33
C LYS A 114 -16.97 16.06 12.98
N GLN A 115 -15.77 15.99 12.39
CA GLN A 115 -15.48 16.50 11.04
C GLN A 115 -15.79 15.48 9.93
N GLY A 116 -16.39 14.33 10.26
CA GLY A 116 -16.91 13.38 9.29
C GLY A 116 -16.01 12.18 8.98
N GLN A 117 -14.83 12.10 9.58
CA GLN A 117 -13.94 10.95 9.41
C GLN A 117 -14.59 9.68 9.93
N LYS A 118 -14.44 8.55 9.23
CA LYS A 118 -14.96 7.24 9.68
C LYS A 118 -13.95 6.43 10.47
N CYS A 119 -12.68 6.67 10.19
CA CYS A 119 -11.55 5.98 10.81
C CYS A 119 -10.35 6.90 10.85
N VAL A 120 -9.52 6.73 11.87
CA VAL A 120 -8.25 7.44 12.00
C VAL A 120 -7.15 6.46 12.34
N ALA A 121 -5.91 6.77 11.96
CA ALA A 121 -4.73 6.13 12.51
C ALA A 121 -4.18 6.93 13.68
N PHE A 122 -3.49 6.28 14.60
CA PHE A 122 -2.78 6.92 15.68
C PHE A 122 -1.58 6.09 16.14
N ASN A 123 -0.63 6.75 16.80
CA ASN A 123 0.51 6.05 17.39
C ASN A 123 0.08 5.30 18.66
N PHE A 124 0.39 4.01 18.70
CA PHE A 124 0.03 3.12 19.79
C PHE A 124 1.13 3.07 20.87
N GLY A 125 0.72 3.04 22.14
CA GLY A 125 1.63 2.87 23.28
C GLY A 125 2.67 3.97 23.45
N CYS A 126 2.35 5.22 23.07
CA CYS A 126 3.29 6.35 23.08
C CYS A 126 4.58 6.18 22.28
N GLN A 127 4.65 5.16 21.41
CA GLN A 127 5.82 4.92 20.59
C GLN A 127 5.76 5.75 19.30
N PRO A 128 6.91 5.97 18.62
CA PRO A 128 6.90 6.52 17.28
C PRO A 128 6.15 5.58 16.34
N MET A 129 5.25 6.13 15.54
CA MET A 129 4.58 5.39 14.47
C MET A 129 5.41 5.51 13.19
N THR A 130 5.72 4.38 12.56
CA THR A 130 6.53 4.37 11.32
C THR A 130 5.81 3.68 10.18
N MET A 131 6.01 4.17 8.97
CA MET A 131 5.62 3.51 7.73
C MET A 131 6.82 3.38 6.80
N ARG A 132 7.06 2.20 6.25
CA ARG A 132 8.19 1.92 5.35
C ARG A 132 7.75 1.19 4.08
N ASP A 133 8.15 1.66 2.92
CA ASP A 133 8.14 0.84 1.70
C ASP A 133 9.42 -0.01 1.67
N CYS A 134 9.26 -1.33 1.77
CA CYS A 134 10.40 -2.24 1.81
C CYS A 134 10.93 -2.61 0.42
N ARG A 135 10.29 -2.14 -0.66
CA ARG A 135 10.59 -2.52 -2.05
C ARG A 135 11.05 -1.33 -2.89
N SER A 136 10.61 -0.12 -2.57
CA SER A 136 10.87 1.09 -3.36
C SER A 136 11.00 2.34 -2.49
N THR A 137 11.20 3.47 -3.16
CA THR A 137 11.04 4.81 -2.59
C THR A 137 9.70 5.42 -3.03
N PHE A 138 9.21 6.39 -2.26
CA PHE A 138 8.00 7.15 -2.52
C PHE A 138 8.21 8.66 -2.31
N CYS A 139 7.20 9.43 -2.71
CA CYS A 139 7.09 10.87 -2.48
C CYS A 139 5.90 11.17 -1.57
N ILE A 140 6.09 12.02 -0.57
CA ILE A 140 5.03 12.50 0.33
C ILE A 140 4.88 14.02 0.16
N LEU A 141 3.67 14.46 -0.18
CA LEU A 141 3.35 15.86 -0.36
C LEU A 141 2.91 16.49 0.96
N SER A 142 1.96 15.85 1.64
CA SER A 142 1.39 16.36 2.88
C SER A 142 0.77 15.25 3.71
N PHE A 143 0.43 15.58 4.96
CA PHE A 143 -0.36 14.73 5.83
C PHE A 143 -1.34 15.58 6.63
N GLU A 144 -2.44 14.98 7.06
CA GLU A 144 -3.42 15.63 7.92
C GLU A 144 -3.40 15.00 9.31
N ALA A 145 -3.23 15.84 10.33
CA ALA A 145 -3.04 15.38 11.71
C ALA A 145 -3.62 16.32 12.78
N THR A 146 -3.85 15.73 13.94
CA THR A 146 -4.10 16.40 15.23
C THR A 146 -3.49 15.55 16.36
N CYS A 147 -3.69 15.94 17.61
CA CYS A 147 -3.30 15.16 18.78
C CYS A 147 -4.48 14.82 19.68
N ALA A 148 -4.36 13.78 20.51
CA ALA A 148 -5.35 13.43 21.53
C ALA A 148 -4.80 13.65 22.94
N PHE A 149 -5.70 13.93 23.89
CA PHE A 149 -5.45 14.07 25.34
C PHE A 149 -4.54 15.21 25.79
N GLN A 150 -3.71 15.76 24.91
CA GLN A 150 -2.86 16.92 25.13
C GLN A 150 -3.07 17.97 24.03
N ASP A 151 -2.81 19.23 24.36
CA ASP A 151 -2.70 20.32 23.39
C ASP A 151 -1.23 20.62 23.11
N GLU A 152 -0.96 21.34 22.02
CA GLU A 152 0.40 21.76 21.63
C GLU A 152 1.43 20.62 21.60
N VAL A 153 1.03 19.42 21.15
CA VAL A 153 1.95 18.28 21.00
C VAL A 153 2.96 18.58 19.89
N ILE A 154 4.24 18.41 20.19
CA ILE A 154 5.35 18.64 19.25
C ILE A 154 5.57 17.35 18.46
N LEU A 155 5.15 17.32 17.20
CA LEU A 155 5.37 16.18 16.31
C LEU A 155 6.64 16.39 15.50
N ASN A 156 7.63 15.52 15.69
CA ASN A 156 8.78 15.40 14.79
C ASN A 156 8.45 14.36 13.72
N VAL A 157 8.44 14.78 12.46
CA VAL A 157 8.32 13.88 11.32
C VAL A 157 9.71 13.71 10.73
N THR A 158 10.17 12.47 10.60
CA THR A 158 11.49 12.15 10.04
C THR A 158 11.35 11.27 8.82
N SER A 159 12.03 11.61 7.73
CA SER A 159 12.16 10.76 6.56
C SER A 159 13.50 10.06 6.50
N ARG A 160 13.51 8.83 5.99
CA ARG A 160 14.73 8.04 5.81
C ARG A 160 14.81 7.42 4.43
N ARG A 161 16.04 7.07 4.03
CA ARG A 161 16.35 6.22 2.88
C ARG A 161 17.45 5.26 3.27
N ALA A 162 17.23 3.96 3.05
CA ALA A 162 18.12 2.88 3.44
C ALA A 162 18.57 2.98 4.91
N GLY A 163 17.63 3.37 5.79
CA GLY A 163 17.88 3.56 7.23
C GLY A 163 18.61 4.85 7.62
N LYS A 164 19.05 5.67 6.67
CA LYS A 164 19.68 6.98 6.94
C LYS A 164 18.63 8.10 6.94
N THR A 165 18.64 8.94 7.96
CA THR A 165 17.82 10.16 8.00
C THR A 165 18.19 11.11 6.86
N ILE A 166 17.18 11.55 6.11
CA ILE A 166 17.31 12.57 5.08
C ILE A 166 16.91 13.93 5.64
N GLN A 167 15.70 14.03 6.19
CA GLN A 167 15.10 15.27 6.70
C GLN A 167 14.28 15.00 7.95
N THR A 168 14.21 16.00 8.83
CA THR A 168 13.28 16.03 9.97
C THR A 168 12.63 17.41 10.02
N THR A 169 11.30 17.44 10.13
CA THR A 169 10.53 18.68 10.35
C THR A 169 9.69 18.54 11.60
N THR A 170 9.61 19.64 12.36
CA THR A 170 8.82 19.71 13.58
C THR A 170 7.52 20.49 13.34
N PHE A 171 6.42 19.95 13.86
CA PHE A 171 5.10 20.56 13.82
C PHE A 171 4.52 20.65 15.23
N ILE A 172 3.60 21.59 15.43
CA ILE A 172 2.81 21.69 16.66
C ILE A 172 1.37 21.32 16.30
N LEU A 173 0.85 20.31 17.00
CA LEU A 173 -0.51 19.81 16.86
C LEU A 173 -1.38 20.37 17.97
N HIS A 174 -2.67 20.58 17.67
CA HIS A 174 -3.64 21.05 18.64
C HIS A 174 -4.87 20.16 18.63
N TYR A 175 -5.30 19.64 19.77
CA TYR A 175 -6.32 18.57 19.82
C TYR A 175 -7.66 18.93 19.14
N LYS A 176 -8.04 20.21 19.17
CA LYS A 176 -9.26 20.73 18.54
C LYS A 176 -9.10 21.18 17.08
N LYS A 177 -7.92 21.01 16.49
CA LYS A 177 -7.62 21.50 15.14
C LYS A 177 -6.95 20.40 14.33
N LEU A 178 -7.77 19.69 13.56
CA LEU A 178 -7.27 18.91 12.44
C LEU A 178 -6.67 19.86 11.40
N LYS A 179 -5.41 19.62 11.02
CA LYS A 179 -4.68 20.49 10.10
C LYS A 179 -3.87 19.67 9.11
N MET A 180 -3.80 20.17 7.87
CA MET A 180 -2.90 19.66 6.86
C MET A 180 -1.51 20.31 6.97
N PHE A 181 -0.48 19.48 6.94
CA PHE A 181 0.93 19.86 7.03
C PHE A 181 1.65 19.43 5.76
N ASN A 182 2.36 20.37 5.14
CA ASN A 182 3.09 20.13 3.91
C ASN A 182 4.52 19.65 4.21
N LEU A 183 4.97 18.64 3.45
CA LEU A 183 6.31 18.08 3.49
C LEU A 183 7.01 18.29 2.14
N ASN A 184 6.39 17.84 1.05
CA ASN A 184 6.97 17.82 -0.31
C ASN A 184 8.33 17.10 -0.37
N TRP A 185 8.41 15.94 0.26
CA TRP A 185 9.61 15.12 0.28
C TRP A 185 9.54 14.03 -0.78
N ASN A 186 10.68 13.71 -1.38
CA ASN A 186 10.80 12.74 -2.44
C ASN A 186 11.91 11.73 -2.14
N ASN A 187 11.88 10.61 -2.87
CA ASN A 187 12.96 9.62 -2.86
C ASN A 187 13.31 9.12 -1.44
N ILE A 188 12.26 8.87 -0.64
CA ILE A 188 12.36 8.33 0.72
C ILE A 188 11.73 6.94 0.76
N ASP A 189 12.15 6.07 1.67
CA ASP A 189 11.55 4.74 1.85
C ASP A 189 10.88 4.56 3.22
N GLU A 190 11.00 5.54 4.11
CA GLU A 190 10.39 5.51 5.44
C GLU A 190 9.97 6.90 5.92
N LEU A 191 8.84 6.95 6.61
CA LEU A 191 8.40 8.07 7.45
C LEU A 191 8.21 7.60 8.89
N GLU A 192 8.65 8.43 9.82
CA GLU A 192 8.44 8.28 11.25
C GLU A 192 7.72 9.50 11.81
N PHE A 193 6.67 9.26 12.59
CA PHE A 193 5.92 10.25 13.33
C PHE A 193 6.22 10.08 14.82
N LEU A 194 7.09 10.93 15.35
CA LEU A 194 7.51 10.91 16.76
C LEU A 194 6.89 12.10 17.51
N PRO A 195 5.87 11.85 18.36
CA PRO A 195 5.38 12.89 19.26
C PRO A 195 6.30 13.10 20.45
N THR A 196 6.50 14.38 20.77
CA THR A 196 7.31 14.87 21.88
C THR A 196 6.61 16.07 22.53
N GLY A 197 6.92 16.38 23.79
CA GLY A 197 6.30 17.51 24.50
C GLY A 197 4.75 17.47 24.52
N GLY A 198 4.13 18.60 24.85
CA GLY A 198 2.68 18.75 24.93
C GLY A 198 2.24 19.38 26.26
N LYS A 199 1.05 19.98 26.25
CA LYS A 199 0.37 20.55 27.41
C LYS A 199 -0.82 19.68 27.77
N GLN A 200 -0.84 19.21 29.01
CA GLN A 200 -1.95 18.41 29.53
C GLN A 200 -3.29 19.14 29.39
N LEU A 201 -4.31 18.47 28.87
CA LEU A 201 -5.66 19.03 28.88
C LEU A 201 -6.24 18.97 30.30
N PRO A 202 -6.94 20.01 30.78
CA PRO A 202 -7.63 19.97 32.07
C PRO A 202 -8.67 18.84 32.17
N THR A 203 -9.17 18.38 31.03
CA THR A 203 -10.21 17.35 30.90
C THR A 203 -9.66 15.94 30.73
N SER A 204 -8.34 15.76 30.69
CA SER A 204 -7.70 14.46 30.50
C SER A 204 -6.73 14.17 31.65
N THR A 205 -6.76 12.95 32.18
CA THR A 205 -5.70 12.42 33.06
C THR A 205 -4.62 11.68 32.27
N ASP A 206 -4.83 11.46 30.98
CA ASP A 206 -3.92 10.74 30.12
C ASP A 206 -2.74 11.64 29.70
N THR A 207 -1.53 11.22 30.05
CA THR A 207 -0.26 11.92 29.75
C THR A 207 0.38 11.45 28.45
N ASP A 208 -0.30 10.58 27.73
CA ASP A 208 0.17 9.99 26.50
C ASP A 208 0.06 10.97 25.34
N LYS A 209 1.11 11.00 24.52
CA LYS A 209 1.23 11.93 23.39
C LYS A 209 0.74 11.20 22.16
N HIS A 210 -0.58 11.20 22.01
CA HIS A 210 -1.23 10.60 20.87
C HIS A 210 -1.29 11.60 19.70
N VAL A 211 -0.81 11.17 18.55
CA VAL A 211 -0.93 11.81 17.25
C VAL A 211 -1.96 11.03 16.47
N ILE A 212 -2.95 11.74 15.96
CA ILE A 212 -3.99 11.19 15.11
C ILE A 212 -3.68 11.61 13.67
N LEU A 213 -3.63 10.64 12.76
CA LEU A 213 -3.56 10.85 11.32
C LEU A 213 -4.88 10.47 10.67
N THR A 214 -5.34 11.29 9.73
CA THR A 214 -6.55 11.03 8.94
C THR A 214 -6.20 10.72 7.49
N CYS A 215 -5.12 11.32 6.99
CA CYS A 215 -4.77 11.25 5.59
C CYS A 215 -3.26 11.47 5.36
N LEU A 216 -2.70 10.74 4.38
CA LEU A 216 -1.36 10.94 3.82
C LEU A 216 -1.48 11.14 2.31
N ASN A 217 -0.90 12.22 1.78
CA ASN A 217 -0.94 12.54 0.35
C ASN A 217 0.41 12.28 -0.30
N PHE A 218 0.41 11.44 -1.33
CA PHE A 218 1.59 11.01 -2.08
C PHE A 218 1.66 11.69 -3.45
N GLY A 219 2.89 11.90 -3.93
CA GLY A 219 3.21 12.60 -5.18
C GLY A 219 3.68 11.67 -6.30
#